data_AF-A0A8T6ZTL9-F1
#
_entry.id   AF-A0A8T6ZTL9-F1
#
_cell.length_a   1.000
_cell.length_b   1.000
_cell.length_c   1.000
_cell.angle_alpha   90.00
_cell.angle_beta   90.00
_cell.angle_gamma   90.00
#
_symmetry.space_group_name_H-M   'P 1'
#
loop_
_entity.id
_entity.type
_entity.pdbx_description
1 polymer ?
#
loop_
_entity_poly.entity_id
_entity_poly.type
_entity_poly.pdbx_seq_one_letter_code
_entity_poly.pdbx_strand_id
1 'polypeptide(L)'
;MSAQAASSRLAVLRLLADGELHSGEALAADLGISRAAVWKQVRGLARLDLCVEAVRGKGYRLGRRIDLLDANEVSARLAKPARRALEQIDVLEEVESTNSFLLARSRPAPG
;
A
#
# COMPACT_ATOMS: atom_id res chain seq x y z
N MET A 1 0.59 0.26 16.41
CA MET A 1 0.22 0.46 14.99
C MET A 1 -0.66 1.71 14.93
N SER A 2 -0.15 2.80 14.35
CA SER A 2 -0.72 4.14 14.47
C SER A 2 -2.06 4.26 13.71
N ALA A 3 -3.05 4.96 14.28
CA ALA A 3 -4.37 5.19 13.67
C ALA A 3 -4.32 5.80 12.26
N GLN A 4 -3.21 6.50 11.94
CA GLN A 4 -2.94 7.06 10.61
C GLN A 4 -2.77 5.97 9.53
N ALA A 5 -2.24 4.80 9.88
CA ALA A 5 -2.02 3.71 8.94
C ALA A 5 -3.34 3.07 8.49
N ALA A 6 -4.32 2.95 9.39
CA ALA A 6 -5.62 2.37 9.10
C ALA A 6 -6.48 3.27 8.18
N SER A 7 -6.32 4.60 8.27
CA SER A 7 -6.97 5.58 7.39
C SER A 7 -6.16 5.90 6.13
N SER A 8 -5.11 5.14 5.82
CA SER A 8 -4.23 5.39 4.67
C SER A 8 -4.81 4.86 3.36
N ARG A 9 -4.36 5.45 2.25
CA ARG A 9 -4.68 4.97 0.90
C ARG A 9 -4.16 3.56 0.65
N LEU A 10 -2.95 3.23 1.12
CA LEU A 10 -2.38 1.89 1.00
C LEU A 10 -3.18 0.83 1.76
N ALA A 11 -3.77 1.17 2.92
CA ALA A 11 -4.58 0.22 3.67
C ALA A 11 -5.82 -0.21 2.87
N VAL A 12 -6.52 0.74 2.23
CA VAL A 12 -7.62 0.42 1.31
C VAL A 12 -7.12 -0.38 0.11
N LEU A 13 -5.97 -0.02 -0.46
CA LEU A 13 -5.40 -0.75 -1.59
C LEU A 13 -5.08 -2.21 -1.24
N ARG A 14 -4.56 -2.48 -0.04
CA ARG A 14 -4.25 -3.84 0.44
C ARG A 14 -5.50 -4.72 0.52
N LEU A 15 -6.65 -4.16 0.94
CA LEU A 15 -7.91 -4.90 0.99
C LEU A 15 -8.48 -5.16 -0.41
N LEU A 16 -8.34 -4.20 -1.33
CA LEU A 16 -8.82 -4.35 -2.71
C LEU A 16 -7.84 -5.09 -3.63
N ALA A 17 -6.64 -5.44 -3.15
CA ALA A 17 -5.56 -6.00 -3.96
C ALA A 17 -5.92 -7.35 -4.59
N ASP A 18 -6.83 -8.10 -3.96
CA ASP A 18 -7.34 -9.39 -4.44
C ASP A 18 -8.15 -9.27 -5.75
N GLY A 19 -8.66 -8.07 -6.07
CA GLY A 19 -9.52 -7.82 -7.23
C GLY A 19 -10.99 -8.18 -7.00
N GLU A 20 -11.36 -8.59 -5.80
CA GLU A 20 -12.73 -8.98 -5.44
C GLU A 20 -13.58 -7.75 -5.06
N LEU A 21 -14.89 -7.96 -4.99
CA LEU A 21 -15.83 -6.89 -4.66
C LEU A 21 -16.01 -6.75 -3.15
N HIS A 22 -15.59 -5.61 -2.61
CA HIS A 22 -15.69 -5.28 -1.20
C HIS A 22 -16.67 -4.15 -0.96
N SER A 23 -17.60 -4.32 -0.02
CA SER A 23 -18.55 -3.26 0.32
C SER A 23 -17.88 -2.10 1.05
N GLY A 24 -18.43 -0.89 0.88
CA GLY A 24 -17.92 0.28 1.59
C GLY A 24 -18.04 0.15 3.12
N GLU A 25 -19.09 -0.53 3.60
CA GLU A 25 -19.23 -0.91 5.01
C GLU A 25 -18.16 -1.89 5.47
N ALA A 26 -17.86 -2.94 4.70
CA ALA A 26 -16.85 -3.94 5.08
C ALA A 26 -15.46 -3.30 5.17
N LEU A 27 -15.06 -2.53 4.15
CA LEU A 27 -13.79 -1.80 4.17
C LEU A 27 -13.70 -0.82 5.34
N ALA A 28 -14.81 -0.16 5.68
CA ALA A 28 -14.87 0.76 6.82
C ALA A 28 -14.70 0.02 8.16
N ALA A 29 -15.35 -1.14 8.31
CA ALA A 29 -15.25 -1.98 9.49
C ALA A 29 -13.84 -2.57 9.66
N ASP A 30 -13.26 -3.14 8.61
CA ASP A 30 -11.93 -3.75 8.63
C ASP A 30 -10.83 -2.73 8.95
N LEU A 31 -11.01 -1.48 8.52
CA LEU A 31 -10.07 -0.39 8.77
C LEU A 31 -10.40 0.43 10.03
N GLY A 32 -11.56 0.21 10.65
CA GLY A 32 -12.02 1.02 11.79
C GLY A 32 -12.20 2.51 11.45
N ILE A 33 -12.60 2.84 10.22
CA ILE A 33 -12.81 4.21 9.75
C ILE A 33 -14.24 4.41 9.23
N SER A 34 -14.63 5.65 8.94
CA SER A 34 -15.95 5.91 8.37
C SER A 34 -16.01 5.54 6.88
N ARG A 35 -17.21 5.20 6.38
CA ARG A 35 -17.46 5.03 4.93
C ARG A 35 -17.02 6.23 4.09
N ALA A 36 -17.17 7.45 4.62
CA ALA A 36 -16.73 8.67 3.95
C ALA A 36 -15.20 8.73 3.83
N ALA A 37 -14.48 8.27 4.85
CA ALA A 37 -13.01 8.15 4.80
C ALA A 37 -12.57 7.11 3.76
N VAL A 38 -13.21 5.93 3.71
CA VAL A 38 -12.97 4.92 2.66
C VAL A 38 -13.13 5.55 1.27
N TRP A 39 -14.25 6.25 1.02
CA TRP A 39 -14.50 6.90 -0.27
C TRP A 39 -13.41 7.90 -0.65
N LYS A 40 -12.92 8.69 0.31
CA LYS A 40 -11.81 9.63 0.10
C LYS A 40 -10.53 8.90 -0.32
N GLN A 41 -10.21 7.79 0.34
CA GLN A 41 -9.03 6.98 0.01
C GLN A 41 -9.16 6.29 -1.34
N VAL A 42 -10.33 5.71 -1.66
CA VAL A 42 -10.64 5.10 -2.96
C VAL A 42 -10.46 6.13 -4.10
N ARG A 43 -10.97 7.36 -3.93
CA ARG A 43 -10.72 8.44 -4.90
C ARG A 43 -9.24 8.82 -5.01
N GLY A 44 -8.48 8.66 -3.94
CA GLY A 44 -7.03 8.80 -3.94
C GLY A 44 -6.32 7.74 -4.79
N LEU A 45 -6.84 6.51 -4.84
CA LEU A 45 -6.28 5.41 -5.64
C LEU A 45 -6.48 5.60 -7.14
N ALA A 46 -7.63 6.16 -7.56
CA ALA A 46 -7.89 6.46 -8.96
C ALA A 46 -6.86 7.44 -9.59
N ARG A 47 -6.14 8.20 -8.76
CA ARG A 47 -5.05 9.08 -9.21
C ARG A 47 -3.74 8.35 -9.51
N LEU A 48 -3.61 7.09 -9.09
CA LEU A 48 -2.41 6.26 -9.29
C LEU A 48 -2.52 5.37 -10.55
N ASP A 49 -3.38 5.74 -11.50
CA ASP A 49 -3.72 4.93 -12.69
C ASP A 49 -4.19 3.51 -12.36
N LEU A 50 -4.66 3.31 -11.11
CA LEU A 50 -5.31 2.08 -10.69
C LEU A 50 -6.76 2.12 -11.14
N CYS A 51 -7.15 1.10 -11.91
CA CYS A 51 -8.54 0.92 -12.33
C CYS A 51 -9.36 0.45 -11.12
N VAL A 52 -9.95 1.40 -10.38
CA VAL A 52 -10.89 1.10 -9.30
C VAL A 52 -12.31 1.26 -9.80
N GLU A 53 -13.08 0.17 -9.75
CA GLU A 53 -14.47 0.14 -10.17
C GLU A 53 -15.39 0.34 -8.95
N ALA A 54 -16.24 1.36 -9.00
CA ALA A 54 -17.29 1.56 -8.01
C ALA A 54 -18.61 0.98 -8.52
N VAL A 55 -19.06 -0.12 -7.92
CA VAL A 55 -20.31 -0.78 -8.27
C VAL A 55 -21.43 -0.23 -7.39
N ARG A 56 -22.36 0.52 -8.01
CA ARG A 56 -23.45 1.20 -7.30
C ARG A 56 -24.22 0.23 -6.40
N GLY A 57 -24.29 0.56 -5.11
CA GLY A 57 -25.02 -0.24 -4.11
C GLY A 57 -24.33 -1.54 -3.69
N LYS A 58 -23.15 -1.87 -4.21
CA LYS A 58 -22.41 -3.08 -3.83
C LYS A 58 -21.06 -2.78 -3.18
N GLY A 59 -20.27 -1.86 -3.74
CA GLY A 59 -18.93 -1.59 -3.21
C GLY A 59 -17.89 -1.18 -4.23
N TYR A 60 -16.65 -1.57 -3.96
CA TYR A 60 -15.46 -1.23 -4.73
C TYR A 60 -14.65 -2.49 -5.05
N ARG A 61 -13.99 -2.51 -6.21
CA ARG A 61 -13.00 -3.53 -6.59
C ARG A 61 -11.92 -2.93 -7.48
N LEU A 62 -10.78 -3.60 -7.57
CA LEU A 62 -9.83 -3.33 -8.65
C LEU A 62 -10.25 -4.06 -9.92
N GLY A 63 -10.06 -3.44 -11.09
CA GLY A 63 -10.31 -4.07 -12.39
C GLY A 63 -9.38 -5.25 -12.68
N ARG A 64 -8.28 -5.37 -11.93
CA ARG A 64 -7.42 -6.54 -11.90
C ARG A 64 -6.83 -6.74 -10.51
N ARG A 65 -6.55 -8.00 -10.15
CA ARG A 65 -5.72 -8.32 -8.99
C ARG A 65 -4.34 -7.68 -9.15
N ILE A 66 -3.79 -7.18 -8.05
CA ILE A 66 -2.41 -6.68 -7.98
C ILE A 66 -1.67 -7.37 -6.84
N ASP A 67 -0.40 -7.69 -7.08
CA ASP A 67 0.48 -8.19 -6.03
C ASP A 67 1.23 -7.00 -5.44
N LEU A 68 0.93 -6.66 -4.19
CA LEU A 68 1.61 -5.60 -3.47
C LEU A 68 2.95 -6.12 -2.93
N LEU A 69 3.98 -5.28 -3.01
CA LEU A 69 5.26 -5.60 -2.40
C LEU A 69 5.11 -5.63 -0.88
N ASP A 70 5.65 -6.69 -0.27
CA ASP A 70 5.74 -6.81 1.18
C ASP A 70 7.18 -7.15 1.58
N ALA A 71 7.77 -6.29 2.42
CA ALA A 71 9.16 -6.42 2.82
C ALA A 71 9.44 -7.76 3.53
N ASN A 72 8.47 -8.27 4.30
CA ASN A 72 8.61 -9.54 5.01
C ASN A 72 8.53 -10.71 4.04
N GLU A 73 7.60 -10.69 3.08
CA GLU A 73 7.52 -11.75 2.06
C GLU A 73 8.77 -11.79 1.19
N VAL A 74 9.26 -10.63 0.74
CA VAL A 74 10.49 -10.53 -0.04
C VAL A 74 11.65 -11.08 0.79
N SER A 75 11.84 -10.59 2.02
CA SER A 75 12.90 -11.06 2.92
C SER A 75 12.82 -12.57 3.11
N ALA A 76 11.64 -13.11 3.40
CA ALA A 76 11.40 -14.53 3.64
C ALA A 76 11.77 -15.42 2.45
N ARG A 77 11.64 -14.92 1.22
CA ARG A 77 11.98 -15.65 -0.01
C ARG A 77 13.44 -15.48 -0.46
N LEU A 78 14.20 -14.55 0.13
CA LEU A 78 15.62 -14.40 -0.17
C LEU A 78 16.46 -15.56 0.39
N ALA A 79 17.44 -15.99 -0.39
CA ALA A 79 18.46 -16.94 0.05
C ALA A 79 19.25 -16.39 1.24
N LYS A 80 19.71 -17.28 2.13
CA LYS A 80 20.45 -16.92 3.36
C LYS A 80 21.62 -15.93 3.12
N PRO A 81 22.48 -16.09 2.09
CA PRO A 81 23.57 -15.14 1.87
C PRO A 81 23.07 -13.74 1.53
N ALA A 82 22.09 -13.62 0.64
CA ALA A 82 21.49 -12.34 0.26
C ALA A 82 20.81 -11.66 1.45
N ARG A 83 20.06 -12.42 2.27
CA ARG A 83 19.39 -11.87 3.46
C ARG A 83 20.39 -11.33 4.49
N ARG A 84 21.55 -11.95 4.64
CA ARG A 84 22.61 -11.50 5.56
C ARG A 84 23.35 -10.25 5.07
N ALA A 85 23.41 -10.04 3.75
CA ALA A 85 24.07 -8.89 3.14
C ALA A 85 23.18 -7.64 3.12
N LEU A 86 21.86 -7.79 3.34
CA LEU A 86 20.92 -6.68 3.40
C LEU A 86 20.81 -6.17 4.84
N GLU A 87 21.00 -4.87 5.04
CA GLU A 87 20.70 -4.22 6.32
C GLU A 87 19.18 -4.08 6.52
N GLN A 88 18.44 -3.73 5.46
CA GLN A 88 16.99 -3.49 5.52
C GLN A 88 16.35 -3.62 4.13
N ILE A 89 15.02 -3.75 4.11
CA ILE A 89 14.19 -3.66 2.90
C ILE A 89 13.13 -2.60 3.16
N ASP A 90 13.17 -1.52 2.40
CA ASP A 90 12.16 -0.46 2.44
C ASP A 90 11.13 -0.69 1.32
N VAL A 91 9.85 -0.79 1.67
CA VAL A 91 8.74 -0.74 0.71
C VAL A 91 8.02 0.59 0.89
N LEU A 92 8.04 1.40 -0.17
CA LEU A 92 7.45 2.74 -0.19
C LEU A 92 6.24 2.74 -1.12
N GLU A 93 5.20 3.50 -0.75
CA GLU A 93 4.01 3.66 -1.60
C GLU A 93 4.32 4.38 -2.90
N GLU A 94 5.14 5.43 -2.82
CA GLU A 94 5.50 6.29 -3.94
C GLU A 94 6.86 6.94 -3.64
N VAL A 95 7.74 7.00 -4.64
CA VAL A 95 9.05 7.64 -4.55
C VAL A 95 9.46 8.11 -5.93
N GLU A 96 10.06 9.30 -6.04
CA GLU A 96 10.51 9.83 -7.34
C GLU A 96 11.56 8.93 -8.00
N SER A 97 12.48 8.39 -7.19
CA SER A 97 13.50 7.44 -7.64
C SER A 97 14.03 6.63 -6.46
N THR A 98 14.11 5.31 -6.64
CA THR A 98 14.71 4.40 -5.65
C THR A 98 16.18 4.71 -5.41
N ASN A 99 16.91 5.14 -6.45
CA ASN A 99 18.32 5.49 -6.35
C ASN A 99 18.54 6.80 -5.58
N SER A 100 17.75 7.84 -5.90
CA SER A 100 17.85 9.13 -5.20
C SER A 100 17.45 9.02 -3.73
N PHE A 101 16.45 8.19 -3.41
CA PHE A 101 16.05 7.89 -2.03
C PHE A 101 17.20 7.30 -1.21
N LEU A 102 17.92 6.32 -1.76
CA LEU A 102 19.08 5.74 -1.08
C LEU A 102 20.21 6.75 -0.91
N LEU A 103 20.56 7.50 -1.97
CA LEU A 103 21.62 8.52 -1.91
C LEU A 103 21.37 9.61 -0.85
N ALA A 104 20.12 10.08 -0.72
CA ALA A 104 19.75 11.06 0.29
C ALA A 104 19.91 10.52 1.72
N ARG A 105 19.68 9.21 1.89
CA ARG A 105 19.77 8.51 3.17
C ARG A 105 21.21 8.15 3.56
N SER A 106 22.09 7.98 2.57
CA SER A 106 23.52 7.69 2.76
C SER A 106 24.41 8.93 2.97
N ARG A 107 23.88 10.15 2.82
CA ARG A 107 24.65 11.37 3.12
C ARG A 107 24.80 11.53 4.64
N PRO A 108 26.02 11.51 5.20
CA PRO A 108 26.23 11.91 6.60
C PRO A 108 25.87 13.40 6.74
N ALA A 109 25.35 13.79 7.91
CA ALA A 109 25.08 15.19 8.23
C ALA A 109 26.36 16.03 8.02
N PRO A 110 26.27 17.24 7.43
CA PRO A 110 27.42 18.14 7.42
C PRO A 110 27.78 18.47 8.87
N GLY A 111 29.05 18.19 9.23
CA GLY A 111 29.63 18.54 10.52
C GLY A 111 29.86 20.04 10.67
#